data_AF-S6W6W2-F1
#
_entry.id   AF-S6W6W2-F1
#
_cell.length_a   1.000
_cell.length_b   1.000
_cell.length_c   1.000
_cell.angle_alpha   90.00
_cell.angle_beta   90.00
_cell.angle_gamma   90.00
#
_symmetry.space_group_name_H-M   'P 1'
#
loop_
_entity.id
_entity.type
_entity.pdbx_description
1 polymer ?
#
loop_
_entity_poly.entity_id
_entity_poly.type
_entity_poly.pdbx_seq_one_letter_code
_entity_poly.pdbx_strand_id
1 'polypeptide(L)'
;ALIWLTLNPTAVTAQAEFWTTTQAIWLAAAGPVTLIPLVCFNAAARHLPFTTLGFLQYIAPTLVLLLAVLLYGEHLTTSTIITFAFIWAGLAVYSVDIWLKSRGRR
;
A
#
# COMPACT_ATOMS: atom_id res chain seq x y z
N ALA A 1 -21.28 -11.91 -4.37
CA ALA A 1 -21.30 -11.08 -5.59
C ALA A 1 -22.43 -11.49 -6.54
N LEU A 2 -22.42 -12.71 -7.08
CA LEU A 2 -23.42 -13.16 -8.06
C LEU A 2 -24.87 -13.12 -7.53
N ILE A 3 -25.10 -13.58 -6.29
CA ILE A 3 -26.43 -13.52 -5.62
C ILE A 3 -26.91 -12.06 -5.43
N TRP A 4 -25.98 -11.14 -5.18
CA TRP A 4 -26.30 -9.73 -4.98
C TRP A 4 -26.70 -9.06 -6.30
N LEU A 5 -26.03 -9.42 -7.41
CA LEU A 5 -26.36 -8.94 -8.76
C LEU A 5 -27.73 -9.43 -9.23
N THR A 6 -28.10 -10.68 -8.91
CA THR A 6 -29.44 -11.21 -9.27
C THR A 6 -30.58 -10.50 -8.52
N LEU A 7 -30.31 -9.93 -7.35
CA LEU A 7 -31.30 -9.19 -6.56
C LEU A 7 -31.36 -7.70 -6.90
N ASN A 8 -30.35 -7.16 -7.61
CA ASN A 8 -30.24 -5.74 -7.96
C ASN A 8 -30.05 -5.56 -9.47
N PRO A 9 -31.10 -5.79 -10.29
CA PRO A 9 -31.01 -5.68 -11.74
C PRO A 9 -30.79 -4.24 -12.24
N THR A 10 -31.05 -3.23 -11.41
CA THR A 10 -30.79 -1.81 -11.69
C THR A 10 -29.35 -1.39 -11.35
N ALA A 11 -28.50 -2.31 -10.89
CA ALA A 11 -27.11 -1.99 -10.60
C ALA A 11 -26.39 -1.49 -11.86
N VAL A 12 -25.61 -0.43 -11.71
CA VAL A 12 -24.88 0.21 -12.82
C VAL A 12 -23.96 -0.80 -13.53
N THR A 13 -23.34 -1.72 -12.79
CA THR A 13 -22.48 -2.79 -13.33
C THR A 13 -23.22 -3.89 -14.10
N ALA A 14 -24.55 -3.99 -13.95
CA ALA A 14 -25.40 -4.95 -14.65
C ALA A 14 -25.86 -4.44 -16.03
N GLN A 15 -25.70 -3.15 -16.31
CA GLN A 15 -26.06 -2.53 -17.58
C GLN A 15 -24.93 -2.68 -18.61
N ALA A 16 -25.27 -2.97 -19.87
CA ALA A 16 -24.26 -3.17 -20.93
C ALA A 16 -23.48 -1.88 -21.24
N GLU A 17 -24.12 -0.71 -21.13
CA GLU A 17 -23.51 0.60 -21.36
C GLU A 17 -22.37 0.90 -20.38
N PHE A 18 -22.40 0.35 -19.17
CA PHE A 18 -21.35 0.56 -18.19
C PHE A 18 -19.99 0.05 -18.67
N TRP A 19 -19.96 -1.08 -19.37
CA TRP A 19 -18.73 -1.75 -19.80
C TRP A 19 -17.99 -1.02 -20.92
N THR A 20 -18.62 -0.05 -21.58
CA THR A 20 -17.98 0.83 -22.57
C THR A 20 -17.44 2.12 -21.96
N THR A 21 -17.72 2.39 -20.67
CA THR A 21 -17.26 3.61 -19.98
C THR A 21 -15.80 3.50 -19.54
N THR A 22 -15.17 4.65 -19.32
CA THR A 22 -13.82 4.73 -18.74
C THR A 22 -13.77 4.12 -17.33
N GLN A 23 -14.87 4.15 -16.57
CA GLN A 23 -14.94 3.56 -15.23
C GLN A 23 -14.78 2.04 -15.26
N ALA A 24 -15.35 1.36 -16.26
CA ALA A 24 -15.16 -0.07 -16.45
C ALA A 24 -13.68 -0.42 -16.76
N ILE A 25 -12.99 0.43 -17.53
CA ILE A 25 -11.56 0.28 -17.81
C ILE A 25 -10.75 0.41 -16.51
N TRP A 26 -11.01 1.42 -15.69
CA TRP A 26 -10.34 1.59 -14.39
C TRP A 26 -10.62 0.44 -13.43
N LEU A 27 -11.85 -0.10 -13.41
CA LEU A 27 -12.20 -1.26 -12.60
C LEU A 27 -11.47 -2.53 -13.06
N ALA A 28 -11.38 -2.77 -14.38
CA ALA A 28 -10.61 -3.88 -14.91
C ALA A 28 -9.11 -3.72 -14.60
N ALA A 29 -8.58 -2.49 -14.67
CA ALA A 29 -7.18 -2.18 -14.37
C ALA A 29 -6.85 -2.30 -12.86
N ALA A 30 -7.81 -2.11 -11.96
CA ALA A 30 -7.61 -2.26 -10.51
C ALA A 30 -7.11 -3.65 -10.12
N GLY A 31 -7.50 -4.70 -10.86
CA GLY A 31 -7.00 -6.07 -10.67
C GLY A 31 -5.49 -6.17 -10.90
N PRO A 32 -4.97 -5.94 -12.12
CA PRO A 32 -3.53 -5.95 -12.39
C PRO A 32 -2.73 -4.99 -11.51
N VAL A 33 -3.23 -3.76 -11.29
CA VAL A 33 -2.54 -2.74 -10.48
C VAL A 33 -2.32 -3.22 -9.03
N THR A 34 -3.22 -4.02 -8.47
CA THR A 34 -3.07 -4.59 -7.12
C THR A 34 -2.31 -5.92 -7.12
N LEU A 35 -2.55 -6.76 -8.12
CA LEU A 35 -1.97 -8.11 -8.19
C LEU A 35 -0.48 -8.08 -8.51
N ILE A 36 -0.01 -7.16 -9.37
CA ILE A 36 1.40 -7.06 -9.75
C ILE A 36 2.30 -6.78 -8.53
N PRO A 37 2.05 -5.73 -7.71
CA PRO A 37 2.81 -5.51 -6.49
C PRO A 37 2.72 -6.68 -5.51
N LEU A 38 1.56 -7.31 -5.37
CA LEU A 38 1.35 -8.40 -4.42
C LEU A 38 2.16 -9.65 -4.81
N VAL A 39 2.18 -10.02 -6.09
CA VAL A 39 2.97 -11.15 -6.60
C VAL A 39 4.46 -10.86 -6.48
N CYS A 40 4.89 -9.65 -6.84
CA CYS A 40 6.28 -9.21 -6.66
C CYS A 40 6.72 -9.26 -5.19
N PHE A 41 5.88 -8.74 -4.28
CA PHE A 41 6.10 -8.79 -2.84
C PHE A 41 6.17 -10.22 -2.32
N ASN A 42 5.22 -11.08 -2.71
CA ASN A 42 5.20 -12.47 -2.29
C ASN A 42 6.44 -13.24 -2.77
N ALA A 43 6.93 -12.96 -3.98
CA ALA A 43 8.18 -13.52 -4.47
C ALA A 43 9.38 -13.04 -3.66
N ALA A 44 9.50 -11.72 -3.42
CA ALA A 44 10.60 -11.14 -2.65
C ALA A 44 10.59 -11.57 -1.16
N ALA A 45 9.41 -11.70 -0.56
CA ALA A 45 9.23 -12.04 0.84
C ALA A 45 9.81 -13.41 1.21
N ARG A 46 9.86 -14.36 0.26
CA ARG A 46 10.45 -15.68 0.47
C ARG A 46 11.98 -15.65 0.60
N HIS A 47 12.61 -14.56 0.20
CA HIS A 47 14.07 -14.40 0.19
C HIS A 47 14.58 -13.34 1.17
N LEU A 48 13.68 -12.65 1.87
CA LEU A 48 14.02 -11.58 2.80
C LEU A 48 13.89 -12.04 4.26
N PRO A 49 14.78 -11.59 5.16
CA PRO A 49 14.58 -11.76 6.60
C PRO A 49 13.27 -11.10 7.02
N PHE A 50 12.54 -11.72 7.95
CA PHE A 50 11.29 -11.15 8.52
C PHE A 50 11.47 -9.72 9.03
N THR A 51 12.64 -9.43 9.58
CA THR A 51 13.06 -8.08 9.99
C THR A 51 12.99 -7.08 8.83
N THR A 52 13.61 -7.37 7.68
CA THR A 52 13.59 -6.51 6.48
C THR A 52 12.19 -6.34 5.91
N LEU A 53 11.36 -7.38 5.97
CA LEU A 53 9.95 -7.28 5.57
C LEU A 53 9.15 -6.31 6.44
N GLY A 54 9.37 -6.32 7.76
CA GLY A 54 8.78 -5.34 8.68
C GLY A 54 9.19 -3.90 8.32
N PHE A 55 10.45 -3.67 7.93
CA PHE A 55 10.91 -2.36 7.47
C PHE A 55 10.21 -1.89 6.20
N LEU A 56 10.10 -2.78 5.19
CA LEU A 56 9.45 -2.43 3.91
C LEU A 56 7.98 -2.01 4.11
N GLN A 57 7.31 -2.54 5.13
CA GLN A 57 5.93 -2.14 5.46
C GLN A 57 5.81 -0.69 5.92
N TYR A 58 6.89 -0.04 6.40
CA TYR A 58 6.88 1.40 6.74
C TYR A 58 6.93 2.32 5.50
N ILE A 59 7.24 1.78 4.31
CA ILE A 59 7.18 2.53 3.06
C ILE A 59 5.72 2.84 2.69
N ALA A 60 4.80 1.90 2.92
CA ALA A 60 3.37 2.08 2.63
C ALA A 60 2.75 3.32 3.31
N PRO A 61 2.82 3.49 4.65
CA PRO A 61 2.28 4.68 5.31
C PRO A 61 2.99 5.97 4.88
N THR A 62 4.27 5.90 4.50
CA THR A 62 5.02 7.04 3.97
C THR A 62 4.53 7.46 2.58
N LEU A 63 4.28 6.50 1.69
CA LEU A 63 3.70 6.75 0.37
C LEU A 63 2.29 7.32 0.48
N VAL A 64 1.47 6.81 1.41
CA VAL A 64 0.12 7.34 1.66
C VAL A 64 0.18 8.78 2.16
N LEU A 65 1.09 9.09 3.09
CA LEU A 65 1.31 10.46 3.57
C LEU A 65 1.77 11.40 2.42
N LEU A 66 2.69 10.94 1.58
CA LEU A 66 3.12 11.70 0.40
C LEU A 66 1.98 11.93 -0.59
N LEU A 67 1.13 10.92 -0.83
CA LEU A 67 -0.07 11.08 -1.67
C LEU A 67 -1.02 12.11 -1.07
N ALA A 68 -1.29 12.05 0.24
CA ALA A 68 -2.16 13.00 0.95
C ALA A 68 -1.69 14.45 0.75
N VAL A 69 -0.39 14.71 0.88
CA VAL A 69 0.16 16.07 0.77
C VAL A 69 0.32 16.51 -0.69
N LEU A 70 0.91 15.68 -1.56
CA LEU A 70 1.31 16.08 -2.91
C LEU A 70 0.16 16.02 -3.93
N LEU A 71 -0.71 15.02 -3.81
CA LEU A 71 -1.80 14.80 -4.76
C LEU A 71 -3.13 15.34 -4.24
N TYR A 72 -3.45 15.10 -2.97
CA TYR A 72 -4.73 15.52 -2.39
C TYR A 72 -4.68 16.89 -1.71
N GLY A 73 -3.48 17.48 -1.53
CA GLY A 73 -3.31 18.81 -0.93
C GLY A 73 -3.77 18.88 0.53
N GLU A 74 -3.82 17.75 1.23
CA GLU A 74 -4.31 17.68 2.60
C GLU A 74 -3.27 18.29 3.56
N HIS A 75 -3.74 19.17 4.44
CA HIS A 75 -2.87 19.82 5.42
C HIS A 75 -2.61 18.85 6.56
N LEU A 76 -1.36 18.42 6.70
CA LEU A 76 -0.98 17.57 7.83
C LEU A 76 -1.09 18.36 9.12
N THR A 77 -1.84 17.82 10.07
CA THR A 77 -1.89 18.35 11.43
C THR A 77 -0.55 18.16 12.11
N THR A 78 -0.21 19.06 13.04
CA THR A 78 1.05 19.00 13.79
C THR A 78 1.20 17.66 14.53
N SER A 79 0.10 17.07 15.01
CA SER A 79 0.10 15.75 15.65
C SER A 79 0.49 14.62 14.69
N THR A 80 0.03 14.63 13.44
CA THR A 80 0.42 13.63 12.43
C THR A 80 1.91 13.70 12.12
N ILE A 81 2.47 14.91 11.99
CA ILE A 81 3.91 15.11 11.72
C ILE A 81 4.76 14.60 12.89
N ILE A 82 4.38 14.95 14.12
CA ILE A 82 5.09 14.49 15.33
C ILE A 82 5.03 12.96 15.44
N THR A 83 3.85 12.37 15.22
CA THR A 83 3.67 10.91 15.27
C THR A 83 4.52 10.22 14.20
N PHE A 84 4.55 10.77 12.99
CA PHE A 84 5.38 10.26 11.91
C PHE A 84 6.88 10.35 12.25
N ALA A 85 7.32 11.45 12.86
CA ALA A 85 8.70 11.61 13.31
C ALA A 85 9.09 10.57 14.37
N PHE A 86 8.21 10.27 15.33
CA PHE A 86 8.46 9.22 16.33
C PHE A 86 8.58 7.83 15.71
N ILE A 87 7.71 7.50 14.74
CA ILE A 87 7.77 6.22 14.02
C ILE A 87 9.12 6.09 13.30
N TRP A 88 9.55 7.12 12.58
CA TRP A 88 10.82 7.12 11.86
C TRP A 88 12.05 7.13 12.77
N ALA A 89 11.99 7.80 13.92
CA ALA A 89 13.06 7.75 14.91
C ALA A 89 13.25 6.32 15.46
N GLY A 90 12.16 5.64 15.82
CA GLY A 90 12.22 4.23 16.24
C GLY A 90 12.76 3.32 15.15
N LEU A 91 12.34 3.55 13.90
CA LEU A 91 12.82 2.80 12.74
C LEU A 91 14.33 3.00 12.51
N ALA A 92 14.83 4.23 12.62
CA ALA A 92 16.24 4.56 12.45
C ALA A 92 17.10 3.88 13.53
N VAL A 93 16.66 3.93 14.80
CA VAL A 93 17.36 3.25 15.91
C VAL A 93 17.43 1.74 15.67
N TYR A 94 16.31 1.12 15.29
CA TYR A 94 16.27 -0.32 15.00
C TYR A 94 17.13 -0.70 13.79
N SER A 95 17.12 0.12 12.74
CA SER A 95 17.96 -0.08 11.55
C SER A 95 19.45 -0.04 11.88
N VAL A 96 19.86 0.92 12.73
CA VAL A 96 21.24 1.03 13.20
C VAL A 96 21.65 -0.19 14.05
N ASP A 97 20.79 -0.67 14.97
CA ASP A 97 21.08 -1.88 15.77
C ASP A 97 21.37 -3.10 14.88
N ILE A 98 20.54 -3.31 13.87
CA ILE A 98 20.70 -4.44 12.94
C ILE A 98 21.98 -4.30 12.11
N TRP A 99 22.27 -3.10 11.62
CA TRP A 99 23.47 -2.86 10.81
C TRP A 99 24.75 -3.08 11.64
N LEU A 100 24.76 -2.66 12.90
CA LEU A 100 25.87 -2.91 13.83
C LEU A 100 26.00 -4.41 14.16
N LYS A 101 24.91 -5.12 14.45
CA LYS A 101 24.91 -6.58 14.66
C LYS A 101 25.36 -7.36 13.43
N SER A 102 25.00 -6.91 12.24
CA SER A 102 25.42 -7.50 10.97
C SER A 102 26.94 -7.37 10.77
N ARG A 103 27.57 -6.32 11.29
CA ARG A 103 29.02 -6.09 11.16
C ARG A 103 29.85 -6.88 12.17
N GLY A 104 29.31 -7.22 13.35
CA GLY A 104 30.01 -8.01 14.38
C GLY A 104 30.00 -9.53 14.19
N ARG A 105 29.38 -10.04 13.11
CA ARG A 105 29.34 -11.48 12.73
C ARG A 105 30.23 -11.83 11.52
N ARG A 106 31.06 -10.89 11.06
CA ARG A 106 32.22 -11.16 10.19
C ARG A 106 33.48 -11.09 11.04
#